data_AF-A0A6J4VAH2-F1
#
_entry.id   AF-A0A6J4VAH2-F1
#
_cell.length_a   1.000
_cell.length_b   1.000
_cell.length_c   1.000
_cell.angle_alpha   90.00
_cell.angle_beta   90.00
_cell.angle_gamma   90.00
#
_symmetry.space_group_name_H-M   'P 1'
#
loop_
_entity.id
_entity.type
_entity.pdbx_description
1 polymer ?
#
loop_
_entity_poly.entity_id
_entity_poly.type
_entity_poly.pdbx_seq_one_letter_code
_entity_poly.pdbx_strand_id
1 'polypeptide(L)'
;MVERARSMRWTWLGAALLPLMLVALVAGAGIGTTAAQDATPEASAQDTPPALSAEEGGRPAHIHAGTCEGGGVGPVVQALNNLTVPEGEAEGQANALPAESSFTSVPLTLDDILAADHVVNVHLSGEDFDLYIACGEIGGVVDENGSLSIALKQANGSGFSGVAVLSPDVADATSTNVSLFLTEGAVLDTDTSAAASPVAVQATEAAEAEGDEEGSDEDAAPTQEAELEDADATREAAADAMEDEGEDATPTT
;
A
#
# COMPACT_ATOMS: atom_id res chain seq x y z
N MET A 1 -27.61 -43.96 18.91
CA MET A 1 -26.95 -44.15 20.21
C MET A 1 -26.35 -42.82 20.61
N VAL A 2 -26.80 -42.32 21.75
CA VAL A 2 -26.38 -41.06 22.37
C VAL A 2 -25.18 -41.38 23.24
N GLU A 3 -24.09 -40.62 23.14
CA GLU A 3 -23.20 -40.43 24.30
C GLU A 3 -22.60 -39.02 24.29
N ARG A 4 -22.89 -38.32 25.40
CA ARG A 4 -22.49 -36.97 25.73
C ARG A 4 -21.25 -37.01 26.61
N ALA A 5 -20.59 -35.84 26.66
CA ALA A 5 -19.83 -35.30 27.79
C ALA A 5 -18.36 -35.79 27.93
N ARG A 6 -17.39 -35.00 28.39
CA ARG A 6 -17.45 -33.93 29.40
C ARG A 6 -16.26 -32.97 29.26
N SER A 7 -16.55 -31.71 29.54
CA SER A 7 -15.66 -30.59 29.82
C SER A 7 -14.70 -30.83 30.99
N MET A 8 -13.44 -30.37 30.89
CA MET A 8 -12.52 -30.24 32.02
C MET A 8 -12.20 -28.75 32.23
N ARG A 9 -12.83 -28.14 33.25
CA ARG A 9 -12.50 -26.80 33.75
C ARG A 9 -11.48 -26.99 34.88
N TRP A 10 -10.29 -26.41 34.75
CA TRP A 10 -9.34 -26.36 35.86
C TRP A 10 -9.25 -24.94 36.38
N THR A 11 -9.83 -24.74 37.56
CA THR A 11 -9.59 -23.57 38.42
C THR A 11 -9.02 -24.13 39.72
N TRP A 12 -7.84 -23.64 40.11
CA TRP A 12 -7.34 -23.81 41.47
C TRP A 12 -7.01 -22.43 42.03
N LEU A 13 -7.88 -22.02 42.96
CA LEU A 13 -7.62 -20.95 43.93
C LEU A 13 -6.55 -21.44 44.91
N GLY A 14 -5.57 -20.59 45.20
CA GLY A 14 -4.65 -20.76 46.32
C GLY A 14 -4.30 -19.40 46.92
N ALA A 15 -5.02 -19.03 47.98
CA ALA A 15 -4.81 -17.82 48.78
C ALA A 15 -3.82 -18.08 49.92
N ALA A 16 -2.97 -17.09 50.26
CA ALA A 16 -2.54 -16.84 51.65
C ALA A 16 -1.88 -15.46 51.79
N LEU A 17 -2.36 -14.69 52.76
CA LEU A 17 -1.95 -13.35 53.16
C LEU A 17 -0.93 -13.36 54.32
N LEU A 18 -0.11 -12.30 54.35
CA LEU A 18 0.35 -11.51 55.52
C LEU A 18 1.64 -11.92 56.31
N PRO A 19 2.26 -11.00 57.10
CA PRO A 19 3.61 -10.45 56.85
C PRO A 19 4.53 -10.57 58.08
N LEU A 20 5.80 -10.13 58.00
CA LEU A 20 6.53 -9.75 59.22
C LEU A 20 7.65 -8.73 58.94
N MET A 21 7.47 -7.57 59.55
CA MET A 21 8.46 -6.49 59.69
C MET A 21 9.43 -6.89 60.83
N LEU A 22 10.74 -6.79 60.61
CA LEU A 22 11.73 -6.83 61.70
C LEU A 22 12.74 -5.70 61.52
N VAL A 23 12.75 -4.78 62.48
CA VAL A 23 13.73 -3.73 62.67
C VAL A 23 14.88 -4.28 63.53
N ALA A 24 16.13 -4.08 63.11
CA ALA A 24 17.29 -4.24 63.98
C ALA A 24 18.33 -3.13 63.71
N LEU A 25 18.59 -2.37 64.76
CA LEU A 25 19.61 -1.32 64.88
C LEU A 25 20.89 -1.94 65.46
N VAL A 26 22.04 -1.80 64.79
CA VAL A 26 23.36 -2.07 65.38
C VAL A 26 24.35 -1.00 64.93
N ALA A 27 24.96 -0.34 65.90
CA ALA A 27 26.11 0.54 65.76
C ALA A 27 27.43 -0.26 65.85
N GLY A 28 28.44 0.11 65.07
CA GLY A 28 29.81 -0.42 65.21
C GLY A 28 30.78 0.16 64.18
N ALA A 29 31.79 0.88 64.67
CA ALA A 29 32.90 1.47 63.91
C ALA A 29 34.07 0.46 63.72
N GLY A 30 34.82 0.56 62.61
CA GLY A 30 36.16 -0.06 62.51
C GLY A 30 36.66 -0.50 61.13
N ILE A 31 37.49 0.35 60.52
CA ILE A 31 38.56 0.21 59.52
C ILE A 31 38.93 -1.22 59.00
N GLY A 32 38.98 -1.38 57.67
CA GLY A 32 39.70 -2.47 56.99
C GLY A 32 39.48 -2.50 55.47
N THR A 33 40.51 -2.14 54.69
CA THR A 33 40.56 -2.24 53.23
C THR A 33 40.67 -3.70 52.75
N THR A 34 39.71 -4.15 51.95
CA THR A 34 39.89 -5.23 50.95
C THR A 34 38.99 -4.93 49.75
N ALA A 35 39.58 -4.91 48.56
CA ALA A 35 38.87 -4.80 47.29
C ALA A 35 37.96 -6.02 47.08
N ALA A 36 36.67 -5.77 46.84
CA ALA A 36 35.77 -6.72 46.22
C ALA A 36 34.83 -5.93 45.30
N GLN A 37 34.91 -6.31 44.04
CA GLN A 37 34.17 -5.78 42.91
C GLN A 37 32.76 -6.36 43.04
N ASP A 38 31.72 -5.53 43.07
CA ASP A 38 30.37 -6.03 42.88
C ASP A 38 29.56 -5.04 42.05
N ALA A 39 28.83 -5.63 41.12
CA ALA A 39 28.40 -5.03 39.88
C ALA A 39 27.21 -4.10 40.09
N THR A 40 27.33 -2.89 39.57
CA THR A 40 26.17 -2.05 39.24
C THR A 40 25.30 -2.82 38.24
N PRO A 41 24.00 -3.00 38.47
CA PRO A 41 23.11 -3.44 37.41
C PRO A 41 23.00 -2.28 36.42
N GLU A 42 23.75 -2.36 35.33
CA GLU A 42 23.51 -1.55 34.14
C GLU A 42 22.09 -1.86 33.67
N ALA A 43 21.24 -0.84 33.73
CA ALA A 43 19.93 -0.85 33.11
C ALA A 43 20.11 -1.24 31.65
N SER A 44 19.45 -2.32 31.25
CA SER A 44 19.47 -2.85 29.89
C SER A 44 19.18 -1.73 28.90
N ALA A 45 20.19 -1.38 28.11
CA ALA A 45 20.02 -0.62 26.89
C ALA A 45 18.94 -1.35 26.08
N GLN A 46 17.85 -0.64 25.79
CA GLN A 46 16.84 -1.17 24.89
C GLN A 46 17.51 -1.30 23.52
N ASP A 47 17.35 -2.48 22.91
CA ASP A 47 17.56 -2.71 21.48
C ASP A 47 16.76 -1.66 20.72
N THR A 48 17.40 -0.53 20.45
CA THR A 48 16.97 0.38 19.42
C THR A 48 17.25 -0.38 18.12
N PRO A 49 16.24 -0.69 17.29
CA PRO A 49 16.48 -1.22 15.97
C PRO A 49 17.53 -0.33 15.30
N PRO A 50 18.49 -0.87 14.52
CA PRO A 50 19.41 -0.01 13.80
C PRO A 50 18.56 0.99 13.04
N ALA A 51 18.70 2.28 13.38
CA ALA A 51 18.23 3.34 12.54
C ALA A 51 18.96 3.11 11.21
N LEU A 52 18.24 2.55 10.24
CA LEU A 52 18.70 2.55 8.86
C LEU A 52 19.07 4.00 8.60
N SER A 53 20.34 4.23 8.29
CA SER A 53 20.87 5.55 8.01
C SER A 53 19.88 6.21 7.05
N ALA A 54 19.21 7.28 7.50
CA ALA A 54 18.61 8.21 6.58
C ALA A 54 19.79 8.67 5.73
N GLU A 55 19.93 8.10 4.54
CA GLU A 55 20.93 8.56 3.60
C GLU A 55 20.67 10.06 3.44
N GLU A 56 21.70 10.89 3.64
CA GLU A 56 21.60 12.34 3.44
C GLU A 56 21.31 12.56 1.95
N GLY A 57 20.02 12.55 1.61
CA GLY A 57 19.54 12.52 0.24
C GLY A 57 18.30 11.64 0.09
N GLY A 58 17.31 12.16 -0.64
CA GLY A 58 16.10 11.42 -0.97
C GLY A 58 14.96 11.56 0.02
N ARG A 59 13.92 10.75 -0.22
CA ARG A 59 12.61 10.87 0.42
C ARG A 59 12.36 9.66 1.32
N PRO A 60 12.28 9.84 2.64
CA PRO A 60 11.92 8.75 3.53
C PRO A 60 10.57 8.15 3.15
N ALA A 61 10.45 6.83 3.27
CA ALA A 61 9.21 6.11 3.06
C ALA A 61 9.02 5.03 4.12
N HIS A 62 7.76 4.78 4.46
CA HIS A 62 7.39 3.85 5.52
C HIS A 62 6.11 3.12 5.16
N ILE A 63 5.99 1.89 5.66
CA ILE A 63 4.69 1.25 5.86
C ILE A 63 4.17 1.68 7.23
N HIS A 64 2.98 2.23 7.28
CA HIS A 64 2.28 2.61 8.52
C HIS A 64 0.97 1.83 8.65
N ALA A 65 0.50 1.69 9.89
CA ALA A 65 -0.89 1.30 10.14
C ALA A 65 -1.85 2.44 9.81
N GLY A 66 -3.11 2.12 9.52
CA GLY A 66 -4.18 3.10 9.29
C GLY A 66 -4.47 3.34 7.81
N THR A 67 -4.83 4.58 7.49
CA THR A 67 -5.37 4.99 6.19
C THR A 67 -4.82 6.36 5.77
N CYS A 68 -4.75 6.62 4.48
CA CYS A 68 -4.32 7.90 3.90
C CYS A 68 -5.33 9.01 4.16
N GLU A 69 -6.61 8.68 4.35
CA GLU A 69 -7.73 9.59 4.61
C GLU A 69 -8.54 9.11 5.83
N GLY A 70 -9.39 9.95 6.42
CA GLY A 70 -10.47 9.47 7.31
C GLY A 70 -10.09 8.75 8.62
N GLY A 71 -8.80 8.65 8.95
CA GLY A 71 -8.25 8.03 10.15
C GLY A 71 -6.78 8.37 10.37
N GLY A 72 -6.09 8.68 9.27
CA GLY A 72 -4.74 9.22 9.26
C GLY A 72 -3.67 8.13 9.30
N VAL A 73 -2.46 8.55 8.94
CA VAL A 73 -1.27 7.70 8.97
C VAL A 73 -0.92 7.43 10.44
N GLY A 74 -0.98 6.16 10.84
CA GLY A 74 -0.74 5.68 12.19
C GLY A 74 0.73 5.42 12.50
N PRO A 75 1.06 4.57 13.49
CA PRO A 75 2.45 4.24 13.81
C PRO A 75 3.16 3.54 12.65
N VAL A 76 4.49 3.71 12.59
CA VAL A 76 5.36 3.00 11.64
C VAL A 76 5.32 1.51 11.95
N VAL A 77 5.08 0.71 10.91
CA VAL A 77 5.19 -0.75 10.91
C VAL A 77 6.55 -1.17 10.39
N GLN A 78 7.00 -0.56 9.31
CA GLN A 78 8.28 -0.87 8.68
C GLN A 78 8.87 0.37 8.00
N ALA A 79 10.16 0.62 8.23
CA ALA A 79 10.93 1.59 7.45
C ALA A 79 11.34 1.04 6.10
N LEU A 80 11.24 1.86 5.07
CA LEU A 80 11.67 1.56 3.70
C LEU A 80 12.89 2.42 3.37
N ASN A 81 13.66 1.98 2.38
CA ASN A 81 14.76 2.77 1.83
C ASN A 81 14.22 4.07 1.21
N ASN A 82 15.00 5.14 1.38
CA ASN A 82 14.67 6.46 0.82
C ASN A 82 14.52 6.36 -0.70
N LEU A 83 13.50 7.03 -1.27
CA LEU A 83 13.46 7.21 -2.71
C LEU A 83 14.52 8.22 -3.12
N THR A 84 15.28 7.87 -4.16
CA THR A 84 16.29 8.74 -4.76
C THR A 84 16.16 8.72 -6.27
N VAL A 85 16.66 9.77 -6.92
CA VAL A 85 16.87 9.75 -8.37
C VAL A 85 18.14 8.93 -8.63
N PRO A 86 18.10 7.91 -9.51
CA PRO A 86 19.29 7.15 -9.87
C PRO A 86 20.40 8.06 -10.41
N GLU A 87 21.63 7.83 -9.95
CA GLU A 87 22.82 8.56 -10.39
C GLU A 87 23.58 7.76 -11.46
N GLY A 88 24.15 8.46 -12.44
CA GLY A 88 24.98 7.85 -13.49
C GLY A 88 24.92 8.60 -14.82
N GLU A 89 25.63 8.09 -15.82
CA GLU A 89 25.48 8.55 -17.20
C GLU A 89 24.08 8.21 -17.73
N ALA A 90 23.42 9.19 -18.35
CA ALA A 90 22.13 8.97 -18.98
C ALA A 90 22.29 8.06 -20.22
N GLU A 91 21.51 6.97 -20.23
CA GLU A 91 21.49 6.00 -21.33
C GLU A 91 20.17 6.11 -22.11
N GLY A 92 20.24 5.94 -23.44
CA GLY A 92 19.06 5.91 -24.31
C GLY A 92 18.53 7.28 -24.75
N GLN A 93 17.21 7.49 -24.63
CA GLN A 93 16.53 8.68 -25.16
C GLN A 93 16.81 9.91 -24.31
N ALA A 94 17.26 11.01 -24.93
CA ALA A 94 17.66 12.24 -24.23
C ALA A 94 16.51 12.96 -23.47
N ASN A 95 15.26 12.66 -23.83
CA ASN A 95 14.07 13.26 -23.20
C ASN A 95 13.42 12.34 -22.16
N ALA A 96 14.06 11.23 -21.78
CA ALA A 96 13.55 10.37 -20.72
C ALA A 96 13.55 11.13 -19.38
N LEU A 97 12.43 11.08 -18.67
CA LEU A 97 12.32 11.67 -17.34
C LEU A 97 12.63 10.59 -16.29
N PRO A 98 13.63 10.79 -15.42
CA PRO A 98 13.91 9.84 -14.36
C PRO A 98 12.78 9.86 -13.32
N ALA A 99 12.39 8.67 -12.85
CA ALA A 99 11.57 8.53 -11.67
C ALA A 99 12.48 8.41 -10.44
N GLU A 100 12.01 8.92 -9.30
CA GLU A 100 12.60 8.55 -8.02
C GLU A 100 12.21 7.11 -7.71
N SER A 101 13.14 6.31 -7.18
CA SER A 101 12.85 4.92 -6.87
C SER A 101 13.55 4.43 -5.61
N SER A 102 12.99 3.39 -5.00
CA SER A 102 13.67 2.63 -3.96
C SER A 102 13.25 1.17 -3.99
N PHE A 103 14.07 0.33 -3.37
CA PHE A 103 13.83 -1.10 -3.20
C PHE A 103 14.17 -1.49 -1.77
N THR A 104 13.28 -2.19 -1.08
CA THR A 104 13.48 -2.68 0.29
C THR A 104 13.01 -4.12 0.40
N SER A 105 13.80 -5.01 1.01
CA SER A 105 13.32 -6.31 1.47
C SER A 105 12.80 -6.16 2.90
N VAL A 106 11.50 -6.33 3.07
CA VAL A 106 10.78 -6.17 4.34
C VAL A 106 10.64 -7.54 5.00
N PRO A 107 11.02 -7.72 6.27
CA PRO A 107 10.94 -9.01 6.98
C PRO A 107 9.52 -9.30 7.48
N LEU A 108 8.53 -9.18 6.60
CA LEU A 108 7.12 -9.51 6.81
C LEU A 108 6.59 -10.20 5.55
N THR A 109 5.70 -11.17 5.73
CA THR A 109 5.01 -11.78 4.59
C THR A 109 4.00 -10.80 4.00
N LEU A 110 3.67 -10.96 2.70
CA LEU A 110 2.64 -10.14 2.07
C LEU A 110 1.29 -10.34 2.76
N ASP A 111 0.98 -11.56 3.22
CA ASP A 111 -0.24 -11.86 3.98
C ASP A 111 -0.28 -11.09 5.31
N ASP A 112 0.85 -10.98 6.03
CA ASP A 112 0.93 -10.20 7.27
C ASP A 112 0.74 -8.70 7.00
N ILE A 113 1.31 -8.19 5.89
CA ILE A 113 1.10 -6.81 5.46
C ILE A 113 -0.37 -6.57 5.08
N LEU A 114 -1.07 -7.56 4.52
CA LEU A 114 -2.49 -7.44 4.13
C LEU A 114 -3.48 -7.75 5.26
N ALA A 115 -3.01 -8.25 6.41
CA ALA A 115 -3.87 -8.66 7.51
C ALA A 115 -4.53 -7.49 8.28
N ALA A 116 -4.10 -6.26 8.04
CA ALA A 116 -4.64 -5.05 8.64
C ALA A 116 -4.56 -3.86 7.66
N ASP A 117 -5.26 -2.77 8.00
CA ASP A 117 -5.20 -1.52 7.24
C ASP A 117 -3.79 -0.93 7.37
N HIS A 118 -3.06 -0.95 6.26
CA HIS A 118 -1.73 -0.37 6.15
C HIS A 118 -1.64 0.56 4.94
N VAL A 119 -0.76 1.54 5.04
CA VAL A 119 -0.43 2.48 3.96
C VAL A 119 1.06 2.51 3.70
N VAL A 120 1.43 2.77 2.46
CA VAL A 120 2.74 3.31 2.12
C VAL A 120 2.65 4.83 2.20
N ASN A 121 3.49 5.46 3.00
CA ASN A 121 3.62 6.91 3.11
C ASN A 121 5.02 7.37 2.69
N VAL A 122 5.09 8.48 1.97
CA VAL A 122 6.34 9.11 1.53
C VAL A 122 6.43 10.54 2.08
N HIS A 123 7.56 10.87 2.68
CA HIS A 123 7.85 12.16 3.27
C HIS A 123 8.59 13.08 2.29
N LEU A 124 8.52 14.40 2.48
CA LEU A 124 9.20 15.36 1.60
C LEU A 124 10.72 15.16 1.62
N SER A 125 11.31 15.12 2.81
CA SER A 125 12.75 15.02 3.06
C SER A 125 13.00 14.47 4.46
N GLY A 126 14.26 14.15 4.79
CA GLY A 126 14.65 13.79 6.16
C GLY A 126 14.56 14.95 7.16
N GLU A 127 14.61 16.19 6.69
CA GLU A 127 14.48 17.41 7.52
C GLU A 127 13.01 17.78 7.76
N ASP A 128 12.14 17.47 6.79
CA ASP A 128 10.70 17.74 6.80
C ASP A 128 9.89 16.44 6.93
N PHE A 129 10.18 15.64 7.95
CA PHE A 129 9.53 14.34 8.17
C PHE A 129 8.04 14.43 8.51
N ASP A 130 7.53 15.59 8.94
CA ASP A 130 6.08 15.76 9.18
C ASP A 130 5.29 16.08 7.90
N LEU A 131 5.96 16.26 6.77
CA LEU A 131 5.32 16.62 5.51
C LEU A 131 5.22 15.42 4.58
N TYR A 132 4.00 14.88 4.44
CA TYR A 132 3.71 13.79 3.52
C TYR A 132 3.47 14.33 2.11
N ILE A 133 4.06 13.69 1.12
CA ILE A 133 3.92 14.07 -0.30
C ILE A 133 3.17 13.04 -1.12
N ALA A 134 3.18 11.78 -0.73
CA ALA A 134 2.40 10.73 -1.38
C ALA A 134 1.96 9.67 -0.38
N CYS A 135 0.79 9.09 -0.61
CA CYS A 135 0.23 8.03 0.22
C CYS A 135 -0.59 7.05 -0.63
N GLY A 136 -0.46 5.75 -0.36
CA GLY A 136 -1.30 4.72 -0.96
C GLY A 136 -1.69 3.64 0.03
N GLU A 137 -2.97 3.27 0.02
CA GLU A 137 -3.51 2.15 0.79
C GLU A 137 -2.97 0.82 0.24
N ILE A 138 -2.49 -0.06 1.12
CA ILE A 138 -2.01 -1.39 0.72
C ILE A 138 -3.21 -2.34 0.64
N GLY A 139 -3.68 -2.55 -0.58
CA GLY A 139 -4.75 -3.49 -0.87
C GLY A 139 -5.06 -3.56 -2.37
N GLY A 140 -5.83 -4.56 -2.78
CA GLY A 140 -6.21 -4.75 -4.17
C GLY A 140 -6.22 -6.20 -4.60
N VAL A 141 -5.97 -6.44 -5.88
CA VAL A 141 -5.89 -7.77 -6.48
C VAL A 141 -4.43 -8.19 -6.57
N VAL A 142 -4.10 -9.33 -5.96
CA VAL A 142 -2.80 -9.97 -6.12
C VAL A 142 -2.74 -10.63 -7.50
N ASP A 143 -1.67 -10.40 -8.23
CA ASP A 143 -1.47 -10.92 -9.58
C ASP A 143 -1.10 -12.42 -9.60
N GLU A 144 -0.92 -12.95 -10.81
CA GLU A 144 -0.56 -14.35 -11.07
C GLU A 144 0.78 -14.76 -10.45
N ASN A 145 1.66 -13.78 -10.18
CA ASN A 145 2.99 -13.95 -9.60
C ASN A 145 2.98 -13.75 -8.07
N GLY A 146 1.82 -13.52 -7.46
CA GLY A 146 1.71 -13.24 -6.03
C GLY A 146 2.06 -11.79 -5.67
N SER A 147 2.22 -10.89 -6.64
CA SER A 147 2.57 -9.49 -6.40
C SER A 147 1.33 -8.59 -6.32
N LEU A 148 1.41 -7.53 -5.52
CA LEU A 148 0.40 -6.50 -5.39
C LEU A 148 0.97 -5.16 -5.85
N SER A 149 0.28 -4.50 -6.78
CA SER A 149 0.62 -3.15 -7.22
C SER A 149 -0.44 -2.16 -6.76
N ILE A 150 -0.01 -1.08 -6.10
CA ILE A 150 -0.88 -0.01 -5.59
C ILE A 150 -0.46 1.35 -6.12
N ALA A 151 -1.42 2.22 -6.38
CA ALA A 151 -1.16 3.61 -6.71
C ALA A 151 -0.85 4.42 -5.44
N LEU A 152 0.15 5.30 -5.53
CA LEU A 152 0.43 6.31 -4.53
C LEU A 152 -0.18 7.63 -5.01
N LYS A 153 -1.19 8.10 -4.29
CA LYS A 153 -1.84 9.38 -4.55
C LYS A 153 -1.03 10.50 -3.91
N GLN A 154 -1.15 11.68 -4.49
CA GLN A 154 -0.60 12.88 -3.93
C GLN A 154 -1.19 13.18 -2.55
N ALA A 155 -0.31 13.53 -1.60
CA ALA A 155 -0.70 14.07 -0.31
C ALA A 155 -0.43 15.59 -0.27
N ASN A 156 -1.25 16.34 0.47
CA ASN A 156 -1.01 17.75 0.81
C ASN A 156 -0.74 18.70 -0.36
N GLY A 157 -1.28 18.43 -1.56
CA GLY A 157 -1.04 19.34 -2.69
C GLY A 157 0.39 19.27 -3.27
N SER A 158 1.15 18.21 -2.98
CA SER A 158 2.60 18.12 -3.27
C SER A 158 2.99 18.06 -4.76
N GLY A 159 2.09 17.71 -5.67
CA GLY A 159 2.40 17.37 -7.06
C GLY A 159 2.90 15.94 -7.29
N PHE A 160 3.18 15.15 -6.24
CA PHE A 160 3.79 13.81 -6.37
C PHE A 160 2.77 12.70 -6.46
N SER A 161 3.11 11.67 -7.24
CA SER A 161 2.32 10.44 -7.40
C SER A 161 3.24 9.29 -7.74
N GLY A 162 2.75 8.07 -7.63
CA GLY A 162 3.61 6.92 -7.91
C GLY A 162 2.91 5.59 -7.88
N VAL A 163 3.73 4.55 -7.81
CA VAL A 163 3.30 3.16 -7.64
C VAL A 163 4.21 2.48 -6.62
N ALA A 164 3.61 1.65 -5.77
CA ALA A 164 4.33 0.69 -4.96
C ALA A 164 4.01 -0.72 -5.45
N VAL A 165 5.04 -1.54 -5.61
CA VAL A 165 4.92 -2.97 -5.97
C VAL A 165 5.45 -3.79 -4.81
N LEU A 166 4.58 -4.61 -4.23
CA LEU A 166 4.90 -5.53 -3.15
C LEU A 166 4.90 -6.94 -3.72
N SER A 167 6.01 -7.66 -3.64
CA SER A 167 6.12 -9.03 -4.12
C SER A 167 6.76 -9.93 -3.07
N PRO A 168 6.28 -11.17 -2.87
CA PRO A 168 6.94 -12.14 -1.99
C PRO A 168 8.39 -12.35 -2.42
N ASP A 169 9.30 -12.43 -1.47
CA ASP A 169 10.69 -12.78 -1.78
C ASP A 169 10.80 -14.29 -2.07
N VAL A 170 11.24 -14.61 -3.29
CA VAL A 170 11.40 -15.99 -3.74
C VAL A 170 12.58 -16.71 -3.08
N ALA A 171 13.54 -15.96 -2.55
CA ALA A 171 14.67 -16.49 -1.79
C ALA A 171 14.32 -16.66 -0.31
N ASP A 172 13.37 -15.87 0.20
CA ASP A 172 12.90 -15.90 1.58
C ASP A 172 11.38 -15.71 1.67
N ALA A 173 10.65 -16.81 1.83
CA ALA A 173 9.19 -16.79 1.92
C ALA A 173 8.63 -16.04 3.14
N THR A 174 9.47 -15.59 4.07
CA THR A 174 9.07 -14.75 5.22
C THR A 174 9.19 -13.25 4.96
N SER A 175 9.69 -12.87 3.78
CA SER A 175 9.98 -11.50 3.41
C SER A 175 9.20 -11.05 2.17
N THR A 176 8.99 -9.74 2.06
CA THR A 176 8.32 -9.08 0.93
C THR A 176 9.24 -8.01 0.37
N ASN A 177 9.49 -8.06 -0.94
CA ASN A 177 10.18 -7.02 -1.66
C ASN A 177 9.22 -5.87 -1.99
N VAL A 178 9.58 -4.67 -1.58
CA VAL A 178 8.81 -3.44 -1.82
C VAL A 178 9.61 -2.53 -2.74
N SER A 179 9.10 -2.32 -3.93
CA SER A 179 9.64 -1.35 -4.90
C SER A 179 8.74 -0.12 -4.95
N LEU A 180 9.33 1.05 -4.84
CA LEU A 180 8.63 2.33 -4.90
C LEU A 180 9.11 3.09 -6.13
N PHE A 181 8.17 3.71 -6.84
CA PHE A 181 8.46 4.61 -7.95
C PHE A 181 7.60 5.86 -7.80
N LEU A 182 8.24 7.03 -7.79
CA LEU A 182 7.57 8.31 -7.58
C LEU A 182 7.97 9.29 -8.67
N THR A 183 7.02 10.10 -9.10
CA THR A 183 7.21 11.17 -10.07
C THR A 183 6.37 12.39 -9.71
N GLU A 184 6.81 13.55 -10.16
CA GLU A 184 6.09 14.80 -10.04
C GLU A 184 5.19 15.00 -11.27
N GLY A 185 3.95 15.43 -11.08
CA GLY A 185 3.05 15.86 -12.16
C GLY A 185 2.20 14.77 -12.82
N ALA A 186 2.30 13.50 -12.42
CA ALA A 186 1.39 12.45 -12.88
C ALA A 186 0.12 12.40 -12.01
N VAL A 187 -0.84 13.28 -12.26
CA VAL A 187 -2.14 13.22 -11.57
C VAL A 187 -2.89 11.92 -11.91
N LEU A 188 -2.85 10.95 -10.99
CA LEU A 188 -3.74 9.80 -10.99
C LEU A 188 -5.09 10.24 -10.37
N ASP A 189 -5.92 10.92 -11.15
CA ASP A 189 -7.29 11.24 -10.75
C ASP A 189 -8.09 9.94 -10.65
N THR A 190 -8.47 9.57 -9.42
CA THR A 190 -9.16 8.31 -9.12
C THR A 190 -10.69 8.43 -9.17
N ASP A 191 -11.22 9.46 -9.82
CA ASP A 191 -12.66 9.56 -10.10
C ASP A 191 -13.14 8.61 -11.23
N THR A 192 -12.24 7.86 -11.88
CA THR A 192 -12.63 6.77 -12.77
C THR A 192 -12.69 5.44 -12.01
N SER A 193 -13.80 5.21 -11.32
CA SER A 193 -14.28 3.84 -11.11
C SER A 193 -14.70 3.31 -12.47
N ALA A 194 -13.73 2.85 -13.26
CA ALA A 194 -13.98 2.16 -14.50
C ALA A 194 -14.52 0.76 -14.18
N ALA A 195 -15.85 0.67 -14.00
CA ALA A 195 -16.56 -0.55 -14.31
C ALA A 195 -16.16 -0.96 -15.73
N ALA A 196 -15.41 -2.05 -15.84
CA ALA A 196 -14.97 -2.61 -17.10
C ALA A 196 -16.20 -2.89 -17.98
N SER A 197 -16.45 -2.02 -18.96
CA SER A 197 -17.32 -2.33 -20.09
C SER A 197 -16.49 -3.14 -21.09
N PRO A 198 -16.95 -4.32 -21.54
CA PRO A 198 -16.15 -5.14 -22.44
C PRO A 198 -16.05 -4.45 -23.80
N VAL A 199 -14.82 -4.17 -24.23
CA VAL A 199 -14.52 -3.77 -25.60
C VAL A 199 -14.83 -4.96 -26.50
N ALA A 200 -15.91 -4.85 -27.28
CA ALA A 200 -16.21 -5.78 -28.35
C ALA A 200 -15.13 -5.65 -29.44
N VAL A 201 -14.29 -6.68 -29.57
CA VAL A 201 -13.33 -6.81 -30.67
C VAL A 201 -14.13 -7.15 -31.93
N GLN A 202 -14.31 -6.19 -32.83
CA GLN A 202 -14.69 -6.49 -34.21
C GLN A 202 -13.42 -6.90 -34.97
N ALA A 203 -13.36 -8.18 -35.33
CA ALA A 203 -12.36 -8.71 -36.24
C ALA A 203 -12.61 -8.14 -37.64
N THR A 204 -11.66 -7.38 -38.17
CA THR A 204 -11.62 -7.02 -39.59
C THR A 204 -10.68 -7.98 -40.30
N GLU A 205 -11.24 -8.80 -41.18
CA GLU A 205 -10.49 -9.66 -42.10
C GLU A 205 -9.59 -8.82 -43.02
N ALA A 206 -8.37 -9.32 -43.21
CA ALA A 206 -7.35 -8.77 -44.08
C ALA A 206 -7.75 -8.87 -45.56
N ALA A 207 -7.67 -7.75 -46.28
CA ALA A 207 -7.63 -7.72 -47.74
C ALA A 207 -6.23 -7.29 -48.18
N GLU A 208 -5.66 -8.08 -49.07
CA GLU A 208 -4.31 -8.00 -49.60
C GLU A 208 -4.09 -6.72 -50.43
N ALA A 209 -2.87 -6.20 -50.35
CA ALA A 209 -2.36 -5.14 -51.21
C ALA A 209 -2.29 -5.61 -52.67
N GLU A 210 -2.36 -4.68 -53.63
CA GLU A 210 -1.34 -4.38 -54.65
C GLU A 210 -1.83 -3.19 -55.51
N GLY A 211 -0.90 -2.30 -55.91
CA GLY A 211 -1.08 -1.45 -57.10
C GLY A 211 -0.85 0.06 -56.91
N ASP A 212 0.34 0.48 -57.33
CA ASP A 212 0.83 1.85 -57.60
C ASP A 212 -0.18 2.82 -58.26
N GLU A 213 -0.10 4.12 -57.95
CA GLU A 213 0.57 5.12 -58.81
C GLU A 213 0.44 6.56 -58.26
N GLU A 214 1.48 7.31 -58.57
CA GLU A 214 1.84 8.71 -58.30
C GLU A 214 0.81 9.75 -58.79
N GLY A 215 0.71 10.93 -58.12
CA GLY A 215 0.07 12.09 -58.73
C GLY A 215 -0.32 13.26 -57.81
N SER A 216 0.65 14.14 -57.56
CA SER A 216 0.57 15.62 -57.50
C SER A 216 -0.64 16.35 -56.88
N ASP A 217 -0.34 17.04 -55.78
CA ASP A 217 -0.48 18.51 -55.56
C ASP A 217 -1.83 19.26 -55.64
N GLU A 218 -1.88 20.26 -54.75
CA GLU A 218 -2.66 21.52 -54.74
C GLU A 218 -4.03 21.58 -54.02
N ASP A 219 -3.95 22.08 -52.78
CA ASP A 219 -4.55 23.35 -52.31
C ASP A 219 -5.99 23.69 -52.71
N ALA A 220 -6.90 23.72 -51.72
CA ALA A 220 -7.73 24.89 -51.40
C ALA A 220 -8.89 24.52 -50.44
N ALA A 221 -8.87 25.11 -49.25
CA ALA A 221 -10.09 25.44 -48.50
C ALA A 221 -10.85 26.56 -49.28
N PRO A 222 -12.17 26.86 -49.07
CA PRO A 222 -12.74 27.03 -47.73
C PRO A 222 -14.24 26.72 -47.52
N THR A 223 -14.60 26.68 -46.23
CA THR A 223 -15.86 27.09 -45.57
C THR A 223 -17.20 26.97 -46.30
N GLN A 224 -18.14 26.26 -45.67
CA GLN A 224 -19.51 26.77 -45.57
C GLN A 224 -20.18 26.30 -44.27
N GLU A 225 -20.57 27.29 -43.48
CA GLU A 225 -21.52 27.20 -42.37
C GLU A 225 -22.89 26.78 -42.91
N ALA A 226 -23.57 25.89 -42.18
CA ALA A 226 -25.01 25.71 -42.29
C ALA A 226 -25.57 25.32 -40.92
N GLU A 227 -26.20 26.30 -40.28
CA GLU A 227 -27.25 26.12 -39.27
C GLU A 227 -28.32 25.16 -39.80
N LEU A 228 -28.83 24.28 -38.94
CA LEU A 228 -30.20 23.78 -39.02
C LEU A 228 -30.73 23.50 -37.61
N GLU A 229 -31.77 24.26 -37.30
CA GLU A 229 -32.60 24.30 -36.11
C GLU A 229 -33.40 23.00 -35.84
N ASP A 230 -33.61 22.78 -34.54
CA ASP A 230 -34.88 22.45 -33.86
C ASP A 230 -35.77 21.27 -34.34
N ALA A 231 -35.87 20.25 -33.47
CA ALA A 231 -37.11 19.57 -33.08
C ALA A 231 -36.73 18.46 -32.06
N ASP A 232 -37.54 18.01 -31.11
CA ASP A 232 -38.72 18.46 -30.37
C ASP A 232 -39.01 17.31 -29.38
N ALA A 233 -39.50 17.68 -28.20
CA ALA A 233 -40.33 16.91 -27.28
C ALA A 233 -40.05 15.41 -26.96
N THR A 234 -39.64 15.22 -25.70
CA THR A 234 -40.30 14.38 -24.69
C THR A 234 -41.63 13.68 -25.07
N ARG A 235 -41.68 12.35 -24.85
CA ARG A 235 -42.92 11.58 -24.54
C ARG A 235 -42.56 10.40 -23.63
N GLU A 236 -42.81 10.55 -22.33
CA GLU A 236 -43.86 9.85 -21.57
C GLU A 236 -43.85 8.31 -21.62
N ALA A 237 -43.49 7.74 -20.46
CA ALA A 237 -44.18 6.68 -19.73
C ALA A 237 -45.06 5.67 -20.49
N ALA A 238 -44.72 4.39 -20.33
CA ALA A 238 -45.69 3.33 -20.17
C ALA A 238 -45.29 2.48 -18.95
N ALA A 239 -46.12 2.57 -17.91
CA ALA A 239 -46.13 1.68 -16.78
C ALA A 239 -46.91 0.39 -17.13
N ASP A 240 -46.84 -0.52 -16.17
CA ASP A 240 -47.87 -1.50 -15.80
C ASP A 240 -47.70 -2.96 -16.25
N ALA A 241 -48.30 -3.80 -15.42
CA ALA A 241 -47.87 -5.08 -14.91
C ALA A 241 -48.35 -6.30 -15.70
N MET A 242 -47.74 -7.45 -15.39
CA MET A 242 -48.31 -8.81 -15.37
C MET A 242 -47.23 -9.71 -14.74
N GLU A 243 -47.34 -10.10 -13.46
CA GLU A 243 -48.11 -11.25 -12.94
C GLU A 243 -47.83 -12.58 -13.66
N ASP A 244 -47.53 -13.60 -12.84
CA ASP A 244 -48.00 -15.00 -12.90
C ASP A 244 -46.95 -16.14 -13.07
N GLU A 245 -46.81 -16.91 -11.97
CA GLU A 245 -46.52 -18.37 -11.80
C GLU A 245 -45.13 -18.91 -12.23
N GLY A 246 -44.48 -19.87 -11.58
CA GLY A 246 -44.85 -20.89 -10.60
C GLY A 246 -43.88 -22.09 -10.73
N GLU A 247 -43.77 -22.91 -9.68
CA GLU A 247 -43.08 -24.22 -9.54
C GLU A 247 -41.54 -24.28 -9.60
N ASP A 248 -40.82 -24.58 -8.51
CA ASP A 248 -40.75 -25.82 -7.68
C ASP A 248 -40.11 -27.03 -8.38
N ALA A 249 -38.91 -27.41 -7.92
CA ALA A 249 -38.55 -28.79 -7.59
C ALA A 249 -37.07 -28.87 -7.16
N THR A 250 -36.86 -29.04 -5.87
CA THR A 250 -35.68 -29.76 -5.36
C THR A 250 -36.02 -31.26 -5.27
N PRO A 251 -35.02 -32.15 -5.37
CA PRO A 251 -35.12 -33.40 -4.66
C PRO A 251 -33.92 -33.64 -3.75
N THR A 252 -34.23 -33.88 -2.49
CA THR A 252 -33.36 -34.57 -1.52
C THR A 252 -33.40 -36.07 -1.82
N THR A 253 -32.25 -36.72 -1.88
CA THR A 253 -32.02 -38.03 -1.24
C THR A 253 -30.54 -38.17 -0.90
#